data_AF-A0A8J4CCI9-F1
#
_entry.id   AF-A0A8J4CCI9-F1
#
_cell.length_a   1.000
_cell.length_b   1.000
_cell.length_c   1.000
_cell.angle_alpha   90.00
_cell.angle_beta   90.00
_cell.angle_gamma   90.00
#
_symmetry.space_group_name_H-M   'P 1'
#
loop_
_entity.id
_entity.type
_entity.pdbx_description
1 polymer ?
#
loop_
_entity_poly.entity_id
_entity_poly.type
_entity_poly.pdbx_seq_one_letter_code
_entity_poly.pdbx_strand_id
1 'polypeptide(L)'
;ACNGHEEFLRWLLQRLLEMLQGSGRTLKAFNPVQLLEGAAEGCGLATLQWLHQRWPTLQLQSTTSRAQEQQFPMGLRRVQRLLCAAARSPTPDWRVKMEWLEGFLQQQQQQLNEGHELSNVCQAVMSHPAEAAKRLIWLQQRGFSVSTTAALLSACENGCLEAVQVLLPQGLSAEAVNPAAKAAVLGGHLAILQGLHGYRLLEHADGAHMLELAVGAGNMNIATWLVEVLGIELHDENGELLTKAASRSGSVEMIA
;
A
#
# COMPACT_ATOMS: atom_id res chain seq x y z
N ALA A 1 18.22 0.01 6.79
CA ALA A 1 17.86 0.12 5.36
C ALA A 1 16.56 0.91 5.21
N CYS A 2 15.41 0.44 5.74
CA CYS A 2 14.11 1.14 5.60
C CYS A 2 14.10 2.61 6.05
N ASN A 3 14.87 2.97 7.08
CA ASN A 3 14.96 4.36 7.57
C ASN A 3 15.98 5.24 6.81
N GLY A 4 16.56 4.76 5.71
CA GLY A 4 17.46 5.56 4.87
C GLY A 4 18.81 5.96 5.46
N HIS A 5 19.22 5.37 6.59
CA HIS A 5 20.57 5.56 7.13
C HIS A 5 21.63 4.81 6.31
N GLU A 6 21.95 5.31 5.13
CA GLU A 6 22.83 4.66 4.15
C GLU A 6 24.26 4.49 4.65
N GLU A 7 24.85 5.54 5.22
CA GLU A 7 26.23 5.50 5.73
C GLU A 7 26.37 4.50 6.88
N PHE A 8 25.42 4.51 7.81
CA PHE A 8 25.37 3.53 8.89
C PHE A 8 25.18 2.11 8.37
N LEU A 9 24.29 1.93 7.37
CA LEU A 9 24.06 0.62 6.75
C LEU A 9 25.33 0.09 6.08
N ARG A 10 26.03 0.93 5.30
CA ARG A 10 27.28 0.57 4.62
C ARG A 10 28.35 0.21 5.63
N TRP A 11 28.55 1.04 6.65
CA TRP A 11 29.49 0.78 7.73
C TRP A 11 29.20 -0.55 8.44
N LEU A 12 27.93 -0.80 8.79
CA LEU A 12 27.52 -2.02 9.49
C LEU A 12 27.78 -3.26 8.63
N LEU A 13 27.42 -3.21 7.35
CA LEU A 13 27.60 -4.33 6.42
C LEU A 13 29.07 -4.60 6.14
N GLN A 14 29.89 -3.55 6.01
CA GLN A 14 31.33 -3.69 5.82
C GLN A 14 31.98 -4.36 7.04
N ARG A 15 31.62 -3.91 8.25
CA ARG A 15 32.13 -4.52 9.49
C ARG A 15 31.67 -5.96 9.69
N LEU A 16 30.42 -6.27 9.32
CA LEU A 16 29.92 -7.64 9.33
C LEU A 16 30.69 -8.53 8.35
N LEU A 17 30.96 -8.06 7.13
CA LEU A 17 31.72 -8.80 6.14
C LEU A 17 33.15 -9.10 6.62
N GLU A 18 33.84 -8.14 7.22
CA GLU A 18 35.18 -8.32 7.81
C GLU A 18 35.17 -9.40 8.90
N MET A 19 34.18 -9.38 9.80
CA MET A 19 34.04 -10.39 10.85
C MET A 19 33.75 -11.80 10.30
N LEU A 20 33.05 -11.90 9.18
CA LEU A 20 32.70 -13.19 8.57
C LEU A 20 33.86 -13.79 7.79
N GLN A 21 34.65 -12.96 7.10
CA GLN A 21 35.85 -13.39 6.38
C GLN A 21 36.89 -14.05 7.30
N GLY A 22 36.99 -13.59 8.56
CA GLY A 22 37.89 -14.18 9.56
C GLY A 22 37.35 -15.39 10.32
N SER A 23 36.04 -15.68 10.27
CA SER A 23 35.41 -16.67 11.15
C SER A 23 34.91 -17.94 10.45
N GLY A 24 34.93 -18.00 9.11
CA GLY A 24 34.40 -19.13 8.33
C GLY A 24 32.89 -19.35 8.50
N ARG A 25 32.18 -18.41 9.14
CA ARG A 25 30.73 -18.48 9.37
C ARG A 25 29.98 -17.82 8.21
N THR A 26 28.85 -18.39 7.83
CA THR A 26 27.87 -17.75 6.93
C THR A 26 26.86 -16.94 7.73
N LEU A 27 26.40 -15.81 7.16
CA LEU A 27 25.33 -14.97 7.72
C LEU A 27 24.00 -15.75 7.72
N LYS A 28 23.75 -16.53 8.78
CA LYS A 28 22.39 -17.02 9.09
C LYS A 28 21.52 -15.96 9.77
N ALA A 29 22.12 -14.86 10.21
CA ALA A 29 21.50 -13.87 11.09
C ALA A 29 20.62 -12.82 10.40
N PHE A 30 20.66 -12.70 9.06
CA PHE A 30 19.84 -11.73 8.34
C PHE A 30 19.26 -12.34 7.07
N ASN A 31 17.97 -12.13 6.82
CA ASN A 31 17.35 -12.51 5.55
C ASN A 31 17.80 -11.49 4.49
N PRO A 32 18.63 -11.90 3.52
CA PRO A 32 19.22 -10.96 2.57
C PRO A 32 18.13 -10.31 1.70
N VAL A 33 16.99 -10.97 1.50
CA VAL A 33 15.89 -10.42 0.70
C VAL A 33 15.19 -9.27 1.42
N GLN A 34 14.98 -9.41 2.74
CA GLN A 34 14.43 -8.31 3.56
C GLN A 34 15.37 -7.10 3.61
N LEU A 35 16.68 -7.34 3.59
CA LEU A 35 17.66 -6.26 3.50
C LEU A 35 17.54 -5.49 2.19
N LEU A 36 17.36 -6.20 1.07
CA LEU A 36 17.20 -5.59 -0.25
C LEU A 36 15.87 -4.84 -0.38
N GLU A 37 14.78 -5.41 0.14
CA GLU A 37 13.48 -4.72 0.24
C GLU A 37 13.59 -3.44 1.06
N GLY A 38 14.23 -3.51 2.23
CA GLY A 38 14.44 -2.35 3.07
C GLY A 38 15.33 -1.29 2.40
N ALA A 39 16.25 -1.69 1.54
CA ALA A 39 17.07 -0.75 0.77
C ALA A 39 16.28 -0.14 -0.40
N ALA A 40 15.43 -0.91 -1.07
CA ALA A 40 14.55 -0.41 -2.13
C ALA A 40 13.56 0.63 -1.57
N GLU A 41 13.05 0.40 -0.36
CA GLU A 41 12.22 1.35 0.35
C GLU A 41 13.01 2.55 0.86
N GLY A 42 14.05 2.35 1.66
CA GLY A 42 14.63 3.45 2.44
C GLY A 42 15.89 4.10 1.89
N CYS A 43 16.68 3.40 1.07
CA CYS A 43 17.99 3.85 0.60
C CYS A 43 17.94 4.29 -0.86
N GLY A 44 18.84 5.17 -1.29
CA GLY A 44 18.99 5.55 -2.68
C GLY A 44 19.43 4.39 -3.59
N LEU A 45 19.20 4.55 -4.89
CA LEU A 45 19.49 3.54 -5.92
C LEU A 45 20.92 3.01 -5.85
N ALA A 46 21.92 3.87 -5.57
CA ALA A 46 23.31 3.45 -5.49
C ALA A 46 23.55 2.39 -4.40
N THR A 47 22.93 2.56 -3.23
CA THR A 47 23.02 1.60 -2.13
C THR A 47 22.26 0.31 -2.44
N LEU A 48 21.10 0.41 -3.11
CA LEU A 48 20.34 -0.74 -3.58
C LEU A 48 21.13 -1.57 -4.61
N GLN A 49 21.74 -0.92 -5.60
CA GLN A 49 22.59 -1.56 -6.63
C GLN A 49 23.83 -2.20 -6.01
N TRP A 50 24.47 -1.52 -5.06
CA TRP A 50 25.61 -2.06 -4.34
C TRP A 50 25.26 -3.36 -3.60
N LEU A 51 24.10 -3.40 -2.91
CA LEU A 51 23.62 -4.61 -2.24
C LEU A 51 23.34 -5.76 -3.22
N HIS A 52 22.69 -5.46 -4.35
CA HIS A 52 22.37 -6.44 -5.38
C HIS A 52 23.63 -7.07 -6.00
N GLN A 53 24.65 -6.28 -6.30
CA GLN A 53 25.91 -6.78 -6.88
C GLN A 53 26.71 -7.62 -5.88
N ARG A 54 26.68 -7.26 -4.60
CA ARG A 54 27.54 -7.83 -3.57
C ARG A 54 27.05 -9.17 -3.01
N TRP A 55 25.76 -9.49 -3.16
CA TRP A 55 25.16 -10.74 -2.68
C TRP A 55 24.61 -11.60 -3.82
N PRO A 56 25.30 -12.67 -4.22
CA PRO A 56 24.85 -13.58 -5.29
C PRO A 56 23.46 -14.19 -5.06
N THR A 57 23.08 -14.44 -3.80
CA THR A 57 21.74 -14.96 -3.43
C THR A 57 20.61 -13.95 -3.69
N LEU A 58 20.96 -12.68 -3.91
CA LEU A 58 20.07 -11.58 -4.24
C LEU A 58 20.10 -11.19 -5.71
N GLN A 59 20.92 -11.86 -6.52
CA GLN A 59 20.93 -11.63 -7.95
C GLN A 59 19.58 -12.04 -8.53
N LEU A 60 18.89 -11.06 -9.10
CA LEU A 60 17.61 -11.24 -9.79
C LEU A 60 17.74 -12.03 -11.11
N GLN A 61 18.96 -12.46 -11.46
CA GLN A 61 19.33 -13.19 -12.69
C GLN A 61 19.66 -14.68 -12.46
N SER A 62 19.59 -15.19 -11.23
CA SER A 62 20.02 -16.57 -10.96
C SER A 62 19.03 -17.62 -11.52
N THR A 63 19.31 -18.12 -12.71
CA THR A 63 18.71 -19.34 -13.27
C THR A 63 19.29 -20.56 -12.56
N THR A 64 18.64 -21.03 -11.49
CA THR A 64 18.93 -22.37 -10.95
C THR A 64 18.39 -23.44 -11.90
N SER A 65 19.11 -24.56 -12.03
CA SER A 65 18.77 -25.63 -12.95
C SER A 65 17.42 -26.28 -12.62
N ARG A 66 16.78 -26.84 -13.66
CA ARG A 66 15.49 -27.57 -13.66
C ARG A 66 15.23 -28.53 -12.49
N ALA A 67 16.26 -29.04 -11.83
CA ALA A 67 16.12 -29.94 -10.69
C ALA A 67 15.68 -29.23 -9.38
N GLN A 68 15.87 -27.90 -9.27
CA GLN A 68 15.44 -27.09 -8.12
C GLN A 68 14.21 -26.21 -8.40
N GLU A 69 13.74 -26.16 -9.65
CA GLU A 69 12.56 -25.38 -10.07
C GLU A 69 11.26 -25.85 -9.41
N GLN A 70 11.13 -27.14 -9.08
CA GLN A 70 9.87 -27.70 -8.54
C GLN A 70 9.55 -27.27 -7.10
N GLN A 71 10.47 -26.61 -6.40
CA GLN A 71 10.23 -26.21 -5.02
C GLN A 71 9.90 -24.71 -4.88
N PHE A 72 10.39 -23.83 -5.77
CA PHE A 72 10.24 -22.38 -5.59
C PHE A 72 10.51 -21.56 -6.88
N PRO A 73 9.50 -21.27 -7.73
CA PRO A 73 9.63 -20.17 -8.71
C PRO A 73 9.68 -18.83 -7.95
N MET A 74 10.89 -18.27 -7.78
CA MET A 74 11.19 -17.20 -6.81
C MET A 74 11.78 -15.90 -7.41
N GLY A 75 11.95 -15.81 -8.73
CA GLY A 75 12.45 -14.61 -9.41
C GLY A 75 11.43 -13.47 -9.42
N LEU A 76 10.25 -13.71 -10.03
CA LEU A 76 9.23 -12.66 -10.21
C LEU A 76 8.70 -12.13 -8.87
N ARG A 77 8.43 -13.02 -7.90
CA ARG A 77 8.00 -12.63 -6.54
C ARG A 77 9.03 -11.78 -5.77
N ARG A 78 10.33 -11.91 -6.08
CA ARG A 78 11.35 -11.01 -5.51
C ARG A 78 11.31 -9.65 -6.19
N VAL A 79 11.29 -9.62 -7.52
CA VAL A 79 11.20 -8.37 -8.30
C VAL A 79 9.94 -7.60 -7.89
N GLN A 80 8.79 -8.26 -7.79
CA GLN A 80 7.53 -7.70 -7.33
C GLN A 80 7.64 -7.09 -5.92
N ARG A 81 8.23 -7.77 -4.94
CA ARG A 81 8.42 -7.21 -3.59
C ARG A 81 9.33 -5.99 -3.59
N LEU A 82 10.38 -5.99 -4.41
CA LEU A 82 11.25 -4.83 -4.59
C LEU A 82 10.52 -3.68 -5.28
N LEU A 83 9.69 -3.96 -6.29
CA LEU A 83 8.84 -2.96 -6.95
C LEU A 83 7.85 -2.36 -5.95
N CYS A 84 7.20 -3.16 -5.11
CA CYS A 84 6.33 -2.65 -4.04
C CYS A 84 7.11 -1.75 -3.06
N ALA A 85 8.31 -2.18 -2.63
CA ALA A 85 9.16 -1.41 -1.73
C ALA A 85 9.64 -0.09 -2.36
N ALA A 86 10.04 -0.10 -3.63
CA ALA A 86 10.43 1.08 -4.37
C ALA A 86 9.24 2.02 -4.64
N ALA A 87 8.07 1.49 -5.00
CA ALA A 87 6.86 2.27 -5.24
C ALA A 87 6.39 3.02 -3.99
N ARG A 88 6.54 2.41 -2.80
CA ARG A 88 6.28 3.03 -1.49
C ARG A 88 7.50 3.70 -0.87
N SER A 89 8.57 3.92 -1.63
CA SER A 89 9.78 4.56 -1.11
C SER A 89 9.53 6.05 -0.82
N PRO A 90 9.87 6.55 0.39
CA PRO A 90 9.80 7.99 0.68
C PRO A 90 10.89 8.81 -0.02
N THR A 91 11.90 8.18 -0.62
CA THR A 91 13.01 8.91 -1.23
C THR A 91 12.61 9.49 -2.61
N PRO A 92 13.16 10.64 -3.02
CA PRO A 92 12.79 11.29 -4.29
C PRO A 92 13.21 10.49 -5.53
N ASP A 93 14.16 9.55 -5.40
CA ASP A 93 14.67 8.70 -6.48
C ASP A 93 13.83 7.43 -6.71
N TRP A 94 12.66 7.29 -6.07
CA TRP A 94 11.78 6.11 -6.21
C TRP A 94 11.52 5.73 -7.68
N ARG A 95 11.37 6.72 -8.58
CA ARG A 95 11.19 6.49 -10.03
C ARG A 95 12.36 5.77 -10.65
N VAL A 96 13.57 6.21 -10.35
CA VAL A 96 14.80 5.63 -10.91
C VAL A 96 15.01 4.21 -10.37
N LYS A 97 14.61 3.95 -9.11
CA LYS A 97 14.56 2.57 -8.58
C LYS A 97 13.56 1.70 -9.33
N MET A 98 12.36 2.22 -9.60
CA MET A 98 11.34 1.49 -10.37
C MET A 98 11.83 1.18 -11.78
N GLU A 99 12.40 2.15 -12.49
CA GLU A 99 12.97 1.96 -13.84
C GLU A 99 14.08 0.91 -13.85
N TRP A 100 14.98 0.95 -12.85
CA TRP A 100 16.02 -0.07 -12.71
C TRP A 100 15.44 -1.47 -12.46
N LEU A 101 14.41 -1.58 -11.62
CA LEU A 101 13.73 -2.84 -11.31
C LEU A 101 12.90 -3.38 -12.49
N GLU A 102 12.28 -2.51 -13.28
CA GLU A 102 11.58 -2.84 -14.51
C GLU A 102 12.51 -3.50 -15.54
N GLY A 103 13.79 -3.10 -15.59
CA GLY A 103 14.77 -3.76 -16.44
C GLY A 103 14.91 -5.27 -16.17
N PHE A 104 14.80 -5.68 -14.89
CA PHE A 104 14.77 -7.09 -14.54
C PHE A 104 13.41 -7.74 -14.84
N LEU A 105 12.32 -7.00 -14.68
CA LEU A 105 10.97 -7.48 -15.03
C LEU A 105 10.88 -7.83 -16.52
N GLN A 106 11.36 -6.97 -17.41
CA GLN A 106 11.31 -7.18 -18.86
C GLN A 106 12.12 -8.42 -19.30
N GLN A 107 13.28 -8.64 -18.67
CA GLN A 107 14.09 -9.84 -18.92
C GLN A 107 13.36 -11.13 -18.50
N GLN A 108 12.57 -11.07 -17.42
CA GLN A 108 11.83 -12.22 -16.87
C GLN A 108 10.46 -12.42 -17.55
N GLN A 109 9.80 -11.35 -17.99
CA GLN A 109 8.49 -11.41 -18.68
C GLN A 109 8.56 -12.05 -20.07
N GLN A 110 9.73 -12.05 -20.73
CA GLN A 110 9.93 -12.90 -21.92
C GLN A 110 9.74 -14.40 -21.65
N GLN A 111 9.64 -14.82 -20.38
CA GLN A 111 9.44 -16.21 -19.97
C GLN A 111 8.04 -16.51 -19.39
N LEU A 112 7.19 -15.50 -19.11
CA LEU A 112 5.91 -15.71 -18.40
C LEU A 112 4.77 -14.80 -18.93
N ASN A 113 3.65 -15.43 -19.32
CA ASN A 113 2.50 -14.83 -20.00
C ASN A 113 1.40 -14.28 -19.06
N GLU A 114 1.74 -13.77 -17.88
CA GLU A 114 0.72 -13.46 -16.86
C GLU A 114 0.77 -12.00 -16.37
N GLY A 115 -0.20 -11.19 -16.82
CA GLY A 115 -0.36 -9.77 -16.47
C GLY A 115 -1.00 -9.50 -15.09
N HIS A 116 -1.23 -10.54 -14.29
CA HIS A 116 -2.01 -10.43 -13.04
C HIS A 116 -1.16 -10.24 -11.77
N GLU A 117 0.15 -10.46 -11.81
CA GLU A 117 0.97 -10.49 -10.58
C GLU A 117 1.44 -9.12 -10.06
N LEU A 118 1.23 -7.99 -10.76
CA LEU A 118 1.81 -6.69 -10.34
C LEU A 118 0.81 -5.69 -9.73
N SER A 119 -0.44 -6.11 -9.52
CA SER A 119 -1.50 -5.21 -9.02
C SER A 119 -1.26 -4.67 -7.60
N ASN A 120 -0.40 -5.33 -6.81
CA ASN A 120 0.01 -4.87 -5.49
C ASN A 120 1.03 -3.73 -5.53
N VAL A 121 1.77 -3.54 -6.64
CA VAL A 121 2.67 -2.39 -6.81
C VAL A 121 1.87 -1.09 -6.81
N CYS A 122 0.72 -1.09 -7.48
CA CYS A 122 -0.22 0.02 -7.51
C CYS A 122 -0.87 0.30 -6.15
N GLN A 123 -1.00 -0.70 -5.28
CA GLN A 123 -1.49 -0.50 -3.90
C GLN A 123 -0.40 0.11 -3.01
N ALA A 124 0.85 -0.28 -3.20
CA ALA A 124 1.96 0.16 -2.36
C ALA A 124 2.13 1.69 -2.35
N VAL A 125 1.81 2.37 -3.45
CA VAL A 125 1.92 3.84 -3.55
C VAL A 125 0.97 4.59 -2.60
N MET A 126 -0.09 3.94 -2.11
CA MET A 126 -1.04 4.54 -1.16
C MET A 126 -0.42 4.81 0.22
N SER A 127 0.77 4.26 0.50
CA SER A 127 1.52 4.59 1.71
C SER A 127 2.04 6.04 1.73
N HIS A 128 1.91 6.79 0.61
CA HIS A 128 2.32 8.19 0.47
C HIS A 128 1.16 9.05 -0.06
N PRO A 129 0.20 9.45 0.80
CA PRO A 129 -1.03 10.09 0.35
C PRO A 129 -0.82 11.30 -0.58
N ALA A 130 0.14 12.17 -0.24
CA ALA A 130 0.44 13.38 -1.00
C ALA A 130 0.95 13.14 -2.44
N GLU A 131 1.53 11.97 -2.73
CA GLU A 131 2.03 11.61 -4.06
C GLU A 131 1.32 10.41 -4.68
N ALA A 132 0.41 9.75 -3.96
CA ALA A 132 -0.19 8.49 -4.36
C ALA A 132 -0.81 8.56 -5.76
N ALA A 133 -1.57 9.62 -6.07
CA ALA A 133 -2.19 9.82 -7.39
C ALA A 133 -1.15 9.92 -8.51
N LYS A 134 -0.12 10.76 -8.33
CA LYS A 134 0.97 10.96 -9.30
C LYS A 134 1.74 9.66 -9.54
N ARG A 135 1.98 8.89 -8.49
CA ARG A 135 2.67 7.58 -8.57
C ARG A 135 1.79 6.55 -9.26
N LEU A 136 0.50 6.49 -8.93
CA LEU A 136 -0.47 5.58 -9.55
C LEU A 136 -0.60 5.84 -11.06
N ILE A 137 -0.78 7.09 -11.47
CA ILE A 137 -0.86 7.46 -12.90
C ILE A 137 0.42 7.06 -13.64
N TRP A 138 1.59 7.32 -13.04
CA TRP A 138 2.87 6.93 -13.63
C TRP A 138 2.97 5.40 -13.83
N LEU A 139 2.52 4.59 -12.87
CA LEU A 139 2.47 3.14 -13.00
C LEU A 139 1.50 2.67 -14.09
N GLN A 140 0.31 3.26 -14.16
CA GLN A 140 -0.69 2.94 -15.18
C GLN A 140 -0.17 3.21 -16.59
N GLN A 141 0.53 4.34 -16.80
CA GLN A 141 1.15 4.67 -18.09
C GLN A 141 2.21 3.65 -18.55
N ARG A 142 2.77 2.89 -17.61
CA ARG A 142 3.76 1.84 -17.89
C ARG A 142 3.15 0.44 -17.95
N GLY A 143 1.82 0.34 -17.92
CA GLY A 143 1.10 -0.93 -18.07
C GLY A 143 1.01 -1.77 -16.81
N PHE A 144 1.31 -1.20 -15.62
CA PHE A 144 1.02 -1.90 -14.38
C PHE A 144 -0.49 -2.04 -14.21
N SER A 145 -0.96 -3.28 -14.06
CA SER A 145 -2.38 -3.56 -13.84
C SER A 145 -2.83 -2.99 -12.49
N VAL A 146 -4.02 -2.40 -12.45
CA VAL A 146 -4.62 -1.88 -11.22
C VAL A 146 -5.80 -2.76 -10.86
N SER A 147 -5.74 -3.40 -9.68
CA SER A 147 -6.94 -3.95 -9.06
C SER A 147 -7.69 -2.78 -8.44
N THR A 148 -8.75 -2.31 -9.11
CA THR A 148 -9.51 -1.13 -8.67
C THR A 148 -10.07 -1.33 -7.26
N THR A 149 -10.53 -2.53 -6.93
CA THR A 149 -11.00 -2.89 -5.57
C THR A 149 -9.90 -2.72 -4.51
N ALA A 150 -8.74 -3.34 -4.72
CA ALA A 150 -7.68 -3.30 -3.72
C ALA A 150 -7.03 -1.92 -3.63
N ALA A 151 -6.86 -1.24 -4.78
CA ALA A 151 -6.35 0.13 -4.81
C ALA A 151 -7.29 1.12 -4.11
N LEU A 152 -8.61 0.98 -4.31
CA LEU A 152 -9.61 1.81 -3.63
C LEU A 152 -9.58 1.58 -2.12
N LEU A 153 -9.55 0.32 -1.67
CA LEU A 153 -9.46 -0.02 -0.25
C LEU A 153 -8.23 0.64 0.39
N SER A 154 -7.05 0.44 -0.19
CA SER A 154 -5.81 1.04 0.34
C SER A 154 -5.81 2.57 0.28
N ALA A 155 -6.39 3.16 -0.77
CA ALA A 155 -6.49 4.62 -0.88
C ALA A 155 -7.41 5.20 0.20
N CYS A 156 -8.56 4.56 0.46
CA CYS A 156 -9.48 4.94 1.51
C CYS A 156 -8.89 4.76 2.91
N GLU A 157 -8.17 3.66 3.16
CA GLU A 157 -7.50 3.40 4.44
C GLU A 157 -6.43 4.46 4.74
N ASN A 158 -5.62 4.83 3.75
CA ASN A 158 -4.50 5.76 3.92
C ASN A 158 -4.88 7.24 3.70
N GLY A 159 -6.14 7.55 3.40
CA GLY A 159 -6.57 8.95 3.18
C GLY A 159 -6.05 9.57 1.88
N CYS A 160 -5.82 8.75 0.84
CA CYS A 160 -5.30 9.20 -0.46
C CYS A 160 -6.42 9.76 -1.34
N LEU A 161 -6.97 10.93 -1.01
CA LEU A 161 -8.13 11.53 -1.70
C LEU A 161 -7.93 11.64 -3.21
N GLU A 162 -6.79 12.17 -3.65
CA GLU A 162 -6.48 12.36 -5.07
C GLU A 162 -6.36 11.01 -5.79
N ALA A 163 -5.89 9.96 -5.10
CA ALA A 163 -5.83 8.62 -5.68
C ALA A 163 -7.23 8.02 -5.84
N VAL A 164 -8.13 8.23 -4.87
CA VAL A 164 -9.55 7.87 -5.02
C VAL A 164 -10.15 8.57 -6.24
N GLN A 165 -9.87 9.85 -6.45
CA GLN A 165 -10.34 10.60 -7.62
C GLN A 165 -9.84 10.02 -8.97
N VAL A 166 -8.62 9.48 -9.01
CA VAL A 166 -8.09 8.77 -10.19
C VAL A 166 -8.78 7.42 -10.42
N LEU A 167 -9.24 6.76 -9.35
CA LEU A 167 -9.88 5.44 -9.42
C LEU A 167 -11.39 5.52 -9.74
N LEU A 168 -12.09 6.58 -9.32
CA LEU A 168 -13.54 6.76 -9.49
C LEU A 168 -14.03 6.53 -10.93
N PRO A 169 -13.37 7.05 -12.00
CA PRO A 169 -13.82 6.87 -13.37
C PRO A 169 -13.68 5.43 -13.91
N GLN A 170 -13.04 4.51 -13.19
CA GLN A 170 -12.69 3.16 -13.69
C GLN A 170 -13.79 2.11 -13.49
N GLY A 171 -15.00 2.51 -13.10
CA GLY A 171 -16.14 1.59 -12.94
C GLY A 171 -16.02 0.71 -11.69
N LEU A 172 -16.16 1.33 -10.51
CA LEU A 172 -16.08 0.64 -9.22
C LEU A 172 -17.37 -0.18 -8.96
N SER A 173 -17.21 -1.44 -8.54
CA SER A 173 -18.35 -2.27 -8.12
C SER A 173 -18.80 -1.92 -6.70
N ALA A 174 -20.07 -2.14 -6.38
CA ALA A 174 -20.58 -1.97 -5.02
C ALA A 174 -19.82 -2.85 -4.00
N GLU A 175 -19.41 -4.04 -4.40
CA GLU A 175 -18.58 -4.97 -3.60
C GLU A 175 -17.23 -4.36 -3.21
N ALA A 176 -16.65 -3.51 -4.06
CA ALA A 176 -15.41 -2.81 -3.77
C ALA A 176 -15.62 -1.60 -2.83
N VAL A 177 -16.74 -0.91 -2.99
CA VAL A 177 -16.97 0.37 -2.29
C VAL A 177 -17.28 0.16 -0.82
N ASN A 178 -18.11 -0.81 -0.45
CA ASN A 178 -18.50 -1.00 0.96
C ASN A 178 -17.31 -1.20 1.92
N PRO A 179 -16.35 -2.12 1.67
CA PRO A 179 -15.18 -2.26 2.53
C PRO A 179 -14.29 -1.01 2.51
N ALA A 180 -14.15 -0.34 1.36
CA ALA A 180 -13.36 0.88 1.25
C ALA A 180 -13.96 2.06 2.01
N ALA A 181 -15.28 2.23 1.98
CA ALA A 181 -15.99 3.25 2.76
C ALA A 181 -15.81 3.02 4.27
N LYS A 182 -15.95 1.76 4.74
CA LYS A 182 -15.69 1.39 6.14
C LYS A 182 -14.23 1.71 6.55
N ALA A 183 -13.26 1.46 5.67
CA ALA A 183 -11.86 1.83 5.93
C ALA A 183 -11.66 3.36 6.02
N ALA A 184 -12.31 4.14 5.15
CA ALA A 184 -12.29 5.60 5.22
C ALA A 184 -12.92 6.13 6.52
N VAL A 185 -14.00 5.51 7.00
CA VAL A 185 -14.62 5.84 8.30
C VAL A 185 -13.63 5.61 9.45
N LEU A 186 -12.99 4.44 9.50
CA LEU A 186 -12.01 4.10 10.54
C LEU A 186 -10.80 5.04 10.50
N GLY A 187 -10.34 5.41 9.30
CA GLY A 187 -9.25 6.36 9.11
C GLY A 187 -9.61 7.84 9.33
N GLY A 188 -10.89 8.17 9.54
CA GLY A 188 -11.33 9.55 9.75
C GLY A 188 -11.38 10.40 8.47
N HIS A 189 -11.42 9.76 7.29
CA HIS A 189 -11.26 10.43 5.99
C HIS A 189 -12.59 10.92 5.39
N LEU A 190 -13.22 11.90 6.03
CA LEU A 190 -14.54 12.45 5.62
C LEU A 190 -14.58 12.92 4.15
N ALA A 191 -13.53 13.59 3.66
CA ALA A 191 -13.49 14.09 2.29
C ALA A 191 -13.59 12.96 1.24
N ILE A 192 -13.05 11.78 1.55
CA ILE A 192 -13.17 10.60 0.69
C ILE A 192 -14.62 10.11 0.67
N LEU A 193 -15.27 10.02 1.83
CA LEU A 193 -16.67 9.61 1.93
C LEU A 193 -17.61 10.56 1.18
N GLN A 194 -17.37 11.87 1.27
CA GLN A 194 -18.10 12.88 0.50
C GLN A 194 -17.88 12.70 -1.00
N GLY A 195 -16.66 12.40 -1.43
CA GLY A 195 -16.35 12.06 -2.82
C GLY A 195 -17.12 10.82 -3.30
N LEU A 196 -17.10 9.73 -2.53
CA LEU A 196 -17.84 8.50 -2.85
C LEU A 196 -19.35 8.75 -2.93
N HIS A 197 -19.90 9.56 -2.01
CA HIS A 197 -21.30 9.95 -2.02
C HIS A 197 -21.67 10.78 -3.26
N GLY A 198 -20.85 11.74 -3.66
CA GLY A 198 -21.07 12.56 -4.86
C GLY A 198 -21.16 11.73 -6.15
N TYR A 199 -20.52 10.57 -6.19
CA TYR A 199 -20.60 9.59 -7.29
C TYR A 199 -21.71 8.55 -7.10
N ARG A 200 -22.58 8.71 -6.09
CA ARG A 200 -23.66 7.76 -5.73
C ARG A 200 -23.18 6.34 -5.42
N LEU A 201 -21.94 6.20 -4.96
CA LEU A 201 -21.35 4.89 -4.69
C LEU A 201 -21.71 4.34 -3.30
N LEU A 202 -22.34 5.16 -2.45
CA LEU A 202 -22.73 4.77 -1.09
C LEU A 202 -24.20 4.31 -0.96
N GLU A 203 -24.98 4.27 -2.05
CA GLU A 203 -26.42 3.93 -2.00
C GLU A 203 -26.71 2.51 -1.46
N HIS A 204 -25.73 1.60 -1.59
CA HIS A 204 -25.80 0.22 -1.08
C HIS A 204 -24.81 -0.04 0.05
N ALA A 205 -24.15 1.00 0.57
CA ALA A 205 -23.24 0.85 1.69
C ALA A 205 -24.04 0.59 2.97
N ASP A 206 -23.42 -0.16 3.87
CA ASP A 206 -23.99 -0.48 5.17
C ASP A 206 -23.85 0.72 6.12
N GLY A 207 -24.79 1.66 5.97
CA GLY A 207 -24.77 2.96 6.66
C GLY A 207 -24.80 2.84 8.17
N ALA A 208 -25.66 1.97 8.72
CA ALA A 208 -25.77 1.74 10.16
C ALA A 208 -24.42 1.29 10.75
N HIS A 209 -23.76 0.31 10.12
CA HIS A 209 -22.45 -0.13 10.56
C HIS A 209 -21.37 0.95 10.38
N MET A 210 -21.41 1.74 9.30
CA MET A 210 -20.49 2.89 9.15
C MET A 210 -20.66 3.90 10.30
N LEU A 211 -21.89 4.13 10.75
CA LEU A 211 -22.16 5.02 11.86
C LEU A 211 -21.65 4.46 13.20
N GLU A 212 -21.87 3.16 13.46
CA GLU A 212 -21.26 2.47 14.62
C GLU A 212 -19.74 2.60 14.63
N LEU A 213 -19.09 2.36 13.48
CA LEU A 213 -17.64 2.49 13.33
C LEU A 213 -17.17 3.92 13.58
N ALA A 214 -17.88 4.93 13.05
CA ALA A 214 -17.55 6.34 13.24
C ALA A 214 -17.61 6.74 14.72
N VAL A 215 -18.68 6.35 15.42
CA VAL A 215 -18.86 6.64 16.85
C VAL A 215 -17.82 5.89 17.70
N GLY A 216 -17.57 4.62 17.39
CA GLY A 216 -16.58 3.78 18.06
C GLY A 216 -15.15 4.32 17.90
N ALA A 217 -14.80 4.81 16.71
CA ALA A 217 -13.51 5.44 16.43
C ALA A 217 -13.40 6.88 16.97
N GLY A 218 -14.51 7.49 17.42
CA GLY A 218 -14.53 8.87 17.89
C GLY A 218 -14.58 9.93 16.77
N ASN A 219 -14.84 9.51 15.52
CA ASN A 219 -14.87 10.38 14.35
C ASN A 219 -16.22 11.09 14.22
N MET A 220 -16.47 12.03 15.12
CA MET A 220 -17.78 12.71 15.24
C MET A 220 -18.19 13.46 13.96
N ASN A 221 -17.25 14.07 13.24
CA ASN A 221 -17.54 14.75 11.97
C ASN A 221 -18.14 13.78 10.92
N ILE A 222 -17.70 12.52 10.92
CA ILE A 222 -18.23 11.49 10.03
C ILE A 222 -19.60 11.03 10.54
N ALA A 223 -19.74 10.79 11.85
CA ALA A 223 -21.02 10.40 12.43
C ALA A 223 -22.13 11.42 12.13
N THR A 224 -21.85 12.70 12.38
CA THR A 224 -22.72 13.83 12.05
C THR A 224 -23.09 13.84 10.57
N TRP A 225 -22.10 13.73 9.68
CA TRP A 225 -22.34 13.71 8.24
C TRP A 225 -23.18 12.51 7.78
N LEU A 226 -22.99 11.31 8.36
CA LEU A 226 -23.79 10.13 8.03
C LEU A 226 -25.26 10.30 8.43
N VAL A 227 -25.56 10.91 9.58
CA VAL A 227 -26.95 11.15 10.01
C VAL A 227 -27.57 12.29 9.20
N GLU A 228 -26.91 13.45 9.16
CA GLU A 228 -27.50 14.68 8.61
C GLU A 228 -27.57 14.69 7.08
N VAL A 229 -26.60 14.05 6.39
CA VAL A 229 -26.52 14.09 4.91
C VAL A 229 -26.99 12.80 4.27
N LEU A 230 -26.60 11.65 4.81
CA LEU A 230 -27.03 10.35 4.27
C LEU A 230 -28.36 9.88 4.87
N GLY A 231 -28.88 10.53 5.91
CA GLY A 231 -30.12 10.12 6.57
C GLY A 231 -30.01 8.75 7.23
N ILE A 232 -28.82 8.36 7.68
CA ILE A 232 -28.64 7.06 8.32
C ILE A 232 -29.23 7.10 9.73
N GLU A 233 -30.31 6.35 9.90
CA GLU A 233 -30.89 6.09 11.21
C GLU A 233 -30.18 4.91 11.88
N LEU A 234 -29.76 5.10 13.13
CA LEU A 234 -29.32 4.01 14.00
C LEU A 234 -30.54 3.47 14.74
N HIS A 235 -30.88 2.21 14.50
CA HIS A 235 -31.80 1.48 15.38
C HIS A 235 -30.99 0.76 16.44
N ASP A 236 -30.51 1.49 17.45
CA ASP A 236 -30.08 0.84 18.69
C ASP A 236 -31.28 0.73 19.64
N GLU A 237 -31.39 -0.40 20.33
CA GLU A 237 -32.55 -0.68 21.19
C GLU A 237 -32.71 0.33 22.35
N ASN A 238 -31.66 1.13 22.63
CA ASN A 238 -31.56 2.01 23.81
C ASN A 238 -31.26 3.49 23.52
N GLY A 239 -31.03 3.92 22.28
CA GLY A 239 -30.64 5.31 21.96
C GLY A 239 -29.24 5.74 22.44
N GLU A 240 -28.45 4.83 22.99
CA GLU A 240 -27.21 5.13 23.71
C GLU A 240 -26.07 5.55 22.75
N LEU A 241 -25.97 4.93 21.58
CA LEU A 241 -24.93 5.25 20.60
C LEU A 241 -25.11 6.65 20.03
N LEU A 242 -26.33 7.01 19.63
CA LEU A 242 -26.65 8.32 19.07
C LEU A 242 -26.54 9.43 20.12
N THR A 243 -27.04 9.22 21.34
CA THR A 243 -26.89 10.20 22.43
C THR A 243 -25.42 10.42 22.83
N LYS A 244 -24.61 9.36 22.83
CA LYS A 244 -23.16 9.46 23.02
C LYS A 244 -22.45 10.19 21.87
N ALA A 245 -22.91 10.01 20.64
CA ALA A 245 -22.40 10.74 19.48
C ALA A 245 -22.77 12.23 19.52
N ALA A 246 -24.05 12.55 19.79
CA ALA A 246 -24.58 13.90 19.94
C ALA A 246 -23.84 14.68 21.05
N SER A 247 -23.67 14.07 22.22
CA SER A 247 -22.94 14.72 23.33
C SER A 247 -21.48 15.00 23.02
N ARG A 248 -20.79 14.14 22.27
CA ARG A 248 -19.37 14.31 21.90
C ARG A 248 -19.14 15.27 20.75
N SER A 249 -20.09 15.35 19.81
CA SER A 249 -20.05 16.25 18.65
C SER A 249 -20.59 17.64 18.96
N GLY A 250 -21.51 17.75 19.94
CA GLY A 250 -22.34 18.94 20.14
C GLY A 250 -23.49 19.09 19.15
N SER A 251 -23.74 18.11 18.26
CA SER A 251 -24.88 18.14 17.34
C SER A 251 -26.12 17.58 18.01
N VAL A 252 -27.08 18.46 18.32
CA VAL A 252 -28.43 18.08 18.78
C VAL A 252 -29.26 17.49 17.63
N GLU A 253 -28.93 17.84 16.39
CA GLU A 253 -29.61 17.36 15.18
C GLU A 253 -29.38 15.85 14.96
N MET A 254 -28.33 15.25 15.53
CA MET A 254 -28.11 13.80 15.47
C MET A 254 -29.13 12.96 16.27
N ILE A 255 -29.91 13.57 17.16
CA ILE A 255 -30.91 12.88 18.01
C ILE A 255 -32.32 13.47 17.87
N ALA A 256 -32.52 14.34 16.87
CA ALA A 256 -33.79 15.02 16.59
C ALA A 256 -34.62 14.22 15.58
#